data_AF-A0A6M0BQH3-F1
#
_entry.id   AF-A0A6M0BQH3-F1
#
_cell.length_a   1.000
_cell.length_b   1.000
_cell.length_c   1.000
_cell.angle_alpha   90.00
_cell.angle_beta   90.00
_cell.angle_gamma   90.00
#
_symmetry.space_group_name_H-M   'P 1'
#
loop_
_entity.id
_entity.type
_entity.pdbx_description
1 polymer ?
#
loop_
_entity_poly.entity_id
_entity_poly.type
_entity_poly.pdbx_seq_one_letter_code
_entity_poly.pdbx_strand_id
1 'polypeptide(L)'
;MVNPALSEFGATMSRLTGVRAIMADIIATLRAGQGQEFLNFSSGNPLVLPEVEKLWRNCTTKLLASPEYGEVVGRYGSSQGYQPLIDAVVNDFNCRYGLNLSDRNILITPGSQSIYFYAANAFGGYTSSQSLKKIVLPLSPDYTGYGGVS
;
A
#
# COMPACT_ATOMS: atom_id res chain seq x y z
N MET A 1 18.93 -12.82 -21.01
CA MET A 1 18.15 -12.85 -19.75
C MET A 1 17.22 -14.05 -19.82
N VAL A 2 17.27 -14.96 -18.83
CA VAL A 2 16.34 -16.09 -18.77
C VAL A 2 14.95 -15.53 -18.48
N ASN A 3 13.96 -15.81 -19.32
CA ASN A 3 12.57 -15.48 -19.06
C ASN A 3 11.95 -16.67 -18.31
N PRO A 4 11.73 -16.58 -16.99
CA PRO A 4 11.22 -17.72 -16.23
C PRO A 4 9.81 -18.07 -16.70
N ALA A 5 9.49 -19.37 -16.76
CA ALA A 5 8.14 -19.83 -17.04
C ALA A 5 7.23 -19.48 -15.84
N LEU A 6 6.40 -18.45 -16.00
CA LEU A 6 5.44 -18.02 -14.98
C LEU A 6 4.16 -18.87 -15.05
N SER A 7 3.50 -19.05 -13.92
CA SER A 7 2.10 -19.50 -13.90
C SER A 7 1.18 -18.46 -14.54
N GLU A 8 -0.05 -18.82 -14.88
CA GLU A 8 -1.04 -17.86 -15.41
C GLU A 8 -1.28 -16.69 -14.44
N PHE A 9 -1.32 -16.97 -13.14
CA PHE A 9 -1.39 -15.94 -12.10
C PHE A 9 -0.16 -15.04 -12.11
N GLY A 10 1.05 -15.62 -12.17
CA GLY A 10 2.30 -14.87 -12.25
C GLY A 10 2.37 -14.00 -13.51
N ALA A 11 1.96 -14.52 -14.66
CA ALA A 11 1.89 -13.78 -15.91
C ALA A 11 0.90 -12.61 -15.82
N THR A 12 -0.23 -12.79 -15.15
CA THR A 12 -1.21 -11.72 -14.91
C THR A 12 -0.64 -10.62 -14.01
N MET A 13 -0.05 -10.98 -12.88
CA MET A 13 0.57 -10.04 -11.93
C MET A 13 1.80 -9.31 -12.50
N SER A 14 2.48 -9.90 -13.51
CA SER A 14 3.62 -9.28 -14.19
C SER A 14 3.24 -8.18 -15.18
N ARG A 15 1.95 -8.05 -15.56
CA ARG A 15 1.53 -7.02 -16.52
C ARG A 15 1.70 -5.63 -15.91
N LEU A 16 2.26 -4.72 -16.68
CA LEU A 16 2.31 -3.30 -16.32
C LEU A 16 0.93 -2.69 -16.57
N THR A 17 0.22 -2.35 -15.49
CA THR A 17 -1.10 -1.73 -15.55
C THR A 17 -1.14 -0.45 -14.73
N GLY A 18 -2.00 0.49 -15.14
CA GLY A 18 -2.29 1.73 -14.41
C GLY A 18 -1.03 2.54 -14.05
N VAL A 19 -0.90 2.88 -12.76
CA VAL A 19 0.22 3.67 -12.22
C VAL A 19 1.58 3.04 -12.55
N ARG A 20 1.70 1.69 -12.58
CA ARG A 20 2.99 1.03 -12.83
C ARG A 20 3.51 1.28 -14.25
N ALA A 21 2.62 1.31 -15.24
CA ALA A 21 2.99 1.63 -16.62
C ALA A 21 3.42 3.10 -16.73
N ILE A 22 2.63 4.02 -16.16
CA ILE A 22 2.93 5.46 -16.14
C ILE A 22 4.29 5.73 -15.48
N MET A 23 4.55 5.11 -14.32
CA MET A 23 5.82 5.28 -13.61
C MET A 23 7.00 4.67 -14.37
N ALA A 24 6.82 3.56 -15.09
CA ALA A 24 7.86 2.98 -15.93
C ALA A 24 8.26 3.96 -17.05
N ASP A 25 7.27 4.59 -17.70
CA ASP A 25 7.52 5.58 -18.74
C ASP A 25 8.23 6.82 -18.20
N ILE A 26 7.78 7.37 -17.06
CA ILE A 26 8.45 8.51 -16.40
C ILE A 26 9.90 8.18 -16.08
N ILE A 27 10.17 7.01 -15.50
CA ILE A 27 11.53 6.59 -15.17
C ILE A 27 12.38 6.45 -16.44
N ALA A 28 11.83 5.91 -17.52
CA ALA A 28 12.52 5.80 -18.80
C ALA A 28 12.85 7.19 -19.39
N THR A 29 11.90 8.13 -19.35
CA THR A 29 12.09 9.52 -19.80
C THR A 29 13.16 10.24 -18.99
N LEU A 30 13.09 10.18 -17.66
CA LEU A 30 14.06 10.83 -16.77
C LEU A 30 15.49 10.29 -16.99
N ARG A 31 15.64 8.98 -17.25
CA ARG A 31 16.95 8.39 -17.58
C ARG A 31 17.47 8.81 -18.95
N ALA A 32 16.58 8.89 -19.95
CA ALA A 32 16.95 9.25 -21.31
C ALA A 32 17.30 10.73 -21.47
N GLY A 33 16.85 11.59 -20.54
CA GLY A 33 17.00 13.04 -20.59
C GLY A 33 18.41 13.62 -20.52
N GLN A 34 19.46 12.81 -20.26
CA GLN A 34 20.87 13.22 -20.28
C GLN A 34 21.18 14.60 -19.66
N GLY A 35 20.59 14.93 -18.51
CA GLY A 35 20.82 16.20 -17.80
C GLY A 35 19.83 17.33 -18.13
N GLN A 36 18.80 17.08 -18.93
CA GLN A 36 17.62 17.95 -18.97
C GLN A 36 16.86 17.91 -17.65
N GLU A 37 16.50 19.08 -17.14
CA GLU A 37 15.55 19.19 -16.04
C GLU A 37 14.12 18.99 -16.55
N PHE A 38 13.40 18.05 -15.94
CA PHE A 38 11.97 17.87 -16.15
C PHE A 38 11.20 18.34 -14.91
N LEU A 39 10.11 19.07 -15.14
CA LEU A 39 9.11 19.29 -14.10
C LEU A 39 8.25 18.02 -14.00
N ASN A 40 8.50 17.23 -12.96
CA ASN A 40 7.77 16.00 -12.76
C ASN A 40 6.43 16.26 -12.05
N PHE A 41 5.35 16.31 -12.85
CA PHE A 41 3.96 16.36 -12.36
C PHE A 41 3.32 14.98 -12.15
N SER A 42 4.13 13.90 -12.12
CA SER A 42 3.61 12.56 -11.89
C SER A 42 2.91 12.43 -10.54
N SER A 43 1.78 11.74 -10.52
CA SER A 43 1.13 11.29 -9.31
C SER A 43 1.94 10.18 -8.63
N GLY A 44 2.06 10.20 -7.31
CA GLY A 44 2.37 8.98 -6.55
C GLY A 44 3.26 9.17 -5.33
N ASN A 45 4.25 10.07 -5.40
CA ASN A 45 5.10 10.38 -4.25
C ASN A 45 4.63 11.68 -3.59
N PRO A 46 4.36 11.68 -2.27
CA PRO A 46 4.08 12.91 -1.55
C PRO A 46 5.29 13.84 -1.56
N LEU A 47 5.04 15.14 -1.56
CA LEU A 47 6.09 16.14 -1.34
C LEU A 47 6.70 15.96 0.05
N VAL A 48 8.03 15.99 0.13
CA VAL A 48 8.74 15.98 1.41
C VAL A 48 8.78 17.39 1.97
N LEU A 49 7.91 17.66 2.95
CA LEU A 49 7.89 18.93 3.68
C LEU A 49 8.93 18.92 4.81
N PRO A 50 9.74 19.99 4.99
CA PRO A 50 10.78 20.03 6.03
C PRO A 50 10.27 19.72 7.44
N GLU A 51 9.07 20.17 7.78
CA GLU A 51 8.43 19.95 9.08
C GLU A 51 8.03 18.49 9.29
N VAL A 52 7.54 17.85 8.22
CA VAL A 52 7.18 16.41 8.24
C VAL A 52 8.44 15.56 8.32
N GLU A 53 9.49 15.92 7.58
CA GLU A 53 10.79 15.25 7.67
C GLU A 53 11.37 15.37 9.09
N LYS A 54 11.33 16.58 9.68
CA LYS A 54 11.78 16.82 11.05
C LYS A 54 10.99 15.99 12.07
N LEU A 55 9.67 15.88 11.90
CA LEU A 55 8.83 15.02 12.73
C LEU A 55 9.30 13.56 12.68
N TRP A 56 9.49 13.01 11.47
CA TRP A 56 9.96 11.63 11.30
C TRP A 56 11.33 11.41 11.91
N ARG A 57 12.28 12.33 11.71
CA ARG A 57 13.61 12.27 12.33
C ARG A 57 13.51 12.21 13.86
N ASN A 58 12.70 13.07 14.46
CA ASN A 58 12.50 13.07 15.91
C ASN A 58 11.89 11.77 16.41
N CYS A 59 10.88 11.21 15.72
CA CYS A 59 10.29 9.91 16.05
C CYS A 59 11.32 8.79 15.99
N THR A 60 12.15 8.76 14.93
CA THR A 60 13.22 7.76 14.78
C THR A 60 14.27 7.88 15.89
N THR A 61 14.70 9.10 16.24
CA THR A 61 15.63 9.31 17.36
C THR A 61 15.03 8.82 18.69
N LYS A 62 13.74 9.07 18.94
CA LYS A 62 13.05 8.56 20.13
C LYS A 62 13.00 7.04 20.14
N LEU A 63 12.69 6.39 19.01
CA LEU A 63 12.68 4.93 18.91
C LEU A 63 14.08 4.34 19.13
N LEU A 64 15.12 4.94 18.54
CA LEU A 64 16.51 4.52 18.72
C LEU A 64 16.97 4.57 20.18
N ALA A 65 16.47 5.54 20.95
CA ALA A 65 16.75 5.67 22.38
C ALA A 65 15.78 4.87 23.27
N SER A 66 14.72 4.27 22.71
CA SER A 66 13.70 3.56 23.46
C SER A 66 14.16 2.14 23.82
N PRO A 67 13.84 1.62 25.02
CA PRO A 67 14.04 0.20 25.33
C PRO A 67 13.27 -0.74 24.40
N GLU A 68 12.25 -0.23 23.69
CA GLU A 68 11.41 -1.01 22.76
C GLU A 68 12.08 -1.28 21.41
N TYR A 69 13.23 -0.66 21.11
CA TYR A 69 13.89 -0.76 19.80
C TYR A 69 14.07 -2.21 19.33
N GLY A 70 14.56 -3.09 20.21
CA GLY A 70 14.80 -4.50 19.90
C GLY A 70 13.52 -5.26 19.56
N GLU A 71 12.40 -4.93 20.21
CA GLU A 71 11.10 -5.53 19.91
C GLU A 71 10.53 -5.01 18.60
N VAL A 72 10.61 -3.69 18.36
CA VAL A 72 10.02 -3.05 17.18
C VAL A 72 10.79 -3.37 15.89
N VAL A 73 12.11 -3.41 15.95
CA VAL A 73 12.97 -3.56 14.75
C VAL A 73 13.50 -4.98 14.60
N GLY A 74 13.78 -5.65 15.71
CA GLY A 74 14.48 -6.94 15.72
C GLY A 74 13.58 -8.17 15.73
N ARG A 75 12.26 -8.01 15.86
CA ARG A 75 11.32 -9.13 15.97
C ARG A 75 10.18 -9.02 14.97
N TYR A 76 9.62 -10.18 14.62
CA TYR A 76 8.40 -10.23 13.85
C TYR A 76 7.22 -9.70 14.69
N GLY A 77 6.42 -8.83 14.07
CA GLY A 77 5.12 -8.45 14.61
C GLY A 77 4.08 -9.56 14.46
N SER A 78 2.91 -9.35 15.08
CA SER A 78 1.76 -10.24 14.85
C SER A 78 1.29 -10.18 13.39
N SER A 79 0.57 -11.21 12.93
CA SER A 79 -0.04 -11.22 11.61
C SER A 79 -1.11 -10.15 11.41
N GLN A 80 -1.71 -9.64 12.50
CA GLN A 80 -2.68 -8.56 12.47
C GLN A 80 -2.01 -7.17 12.36
N GLY A 81 -0.81 -7.02 12.90
CA GLY A 81 -0.08 -5.76 12.95
C GLY A 81 0.60 -5.49 14.30
N TYR A 82 1.21 -4.32 14.39
CA TYR A 82 1.85 -3.84 15.62
C TYR A 82 0.78 -3.37 16.62
N GLN A 83 0.66 -4.04 17.76
CA GLN A 83 -0.45 -3.82 18.71
C GLN A 83 -0.57 -2.35 19.18
N PRO A 84 0.51 -1.64 19.54
CA PRO A 84 0.38 -0.23 19.94
C PRO A 84 -0.19 0.68 18.84
N LEU A 85 0.03 0.35 17.56
CA LEU A 85 -0.60 1.09 16.45
C LEU A 85 -2.09 0.74 16.35
N ILE A 86 -2.47 -0.52 16.54
CA ILE A 86 -3.87 -0.96 16.55
C ILE A 86 -4.64 -0.21 17.64
N ASP A 87 -4.10 -0.19 18.86
CA ASP A 87 -4.73 0.49 20.01
C ASP A 87 -4.86 2.00 19.76
N ALA A 88 -3.83 2.63 19.18
CA ALA A 88 -3.86 4.04 18.82
C ALA A 88 -4.97 4.35 17.78
N VAL A 89 -5.14 3.49 16.78
CA VAL A 89 -6.19 3.63 15.76
C VAL A 89 -7.57 3.46 16.39
N VAL A 90 -7.79 2.41 17.20
CA VAL A 90 -9.07 2.19 17.90
C VAL A 90 -9.44 3.41 18.74
N ASN A 91 -8.50 3.93 19.52
CA ASN A 91 -8.73 5.08 20.39
C ASN A 91 -9.03 6.36 19.60
N ASP A 92 -8.22 6.71 18.58
CA ASP A 92 -8.44 7.93 17.79
C ASP A 92 -9.77 7.87 17.03
N PHE A 93 -10.10 6.73 16.42
CA PHE A 93 -11.32 6.61 15.63
C PHE A 93 -12.59 6.59 16.49
N ASN A 94 -12.57 5.90 17.64
CA ASN A 94 -13.70 5.92 18.56
C ASN A 94 -13.91 7.33 19.15
N CYS A 95 -12.82 8.02 19.51
CA CYS A 95 -12.89 9.38 20.04
C CYS A 95 -13.38 10.40 19.00
N ARG A 96 -12.79 10.38 17.80
CA ARG A 96 -13.05 11.37 16.75
C ARG A 96 -14.39 11.19 16.06
N TYR A 97 -14.80 9.95 15.84
CA TYR A 97 -15.96 9.62 15.02
C TYR A 97 -17.10 8.97 15.82
N GLY A 98 -16.94 8.74 17.14
CA GLY A 98 -17.96 8.11 17.98
C GLY A 98 -18.23 6.66 17.60
N LEU A 99 -17.26 5.97 16.99
CA LEU A 99 -17.38 4.58 16.61
C LEU A 99 -17.22 3.65 17.84
N ASN A 100 -17.66 2.41 17.70
CA ASN A 100 -17.48 1.35 18.71
C ASN A 100 -16.55 0.26 18.15
N LEU A 101 -15.35 0.68 17.73
CA LEU A 101 -14.32 -0.23 17.21
C LEU A 101 -13.62 -0.96 18.36
N SER A 102 -13.21 -2.18 18.07
CA SER A 102 -12.27 -2.99 18.84
C SER A 102 -11.05 -3.31 17.97
N ASP A 103 -10.03 -3.90 18.56
CA ASP A 103 -8.87 -4.46 17.85
C ASP A 103 -9.30 -5.39 16.69
N ARG A 104 -10.37 -6.17 16.86
CA ARG A 104 -10.93 -7.09 15.86
C ARG A 104 -11.38 -6.40 14.57
N ASN A 105 -11.51 -5.08 14.56
CA ASN A 105 -11.88 -4.29 13.41
C ASN A 105 -10.68 -3.75 12.62
N ILE A 106 -9.46 -3.90 13.13
CA ILE A 106 -8.24 -3.28 12.58
C ILE A 106 -7.27 -4.36 12.07
N LEU A 107 -6.78 -4.16 10.85
CA LEU A 107 -5.72 -4.95 10.22
C LEU A 107 -4.69 -3.99 9.61
N ILE A 108 -3.41 -4.19 9.93
CA ILE A 108 -2.30 -3.42 9.36
C ILE A 108 -1.69 -4.20 8.20
N THR A 109 -1.72 -3.62 7.00
CA THR A 109 -1.13 -4.22 5.79
C THR A 109 0.06 -3.39 5.29
N PRO A 110 0.98 -3.99 4.52
CA PRO A 110 2.06 -3.23 3.88
C PRO A 110 1.48 -2.41 2.72
N GLY A 111 0.93 -1.25 3.07
CA GLY A 111 0.27 -0.33 2.15
C GLY A 111 -1.15 -0.73 1.76
N SER A 112 -1.87 0.23 1.16
CA SER A 112 -3.26 0.06 0.73
C SER A 112 -3.43 -0.91 -0.45
N GLN A 113 -2.41 -1.03 -1.31
CA GLN A 113 -2.42 -1.99 -2.42
C GLN A 113 -2.64 -3.43 -1.95
N SER A 114 -2.01 -3.81 -0.83
CA SER A 114 -2.14 -5.15 -0.26
C SER A 114 -3.56 -5.44 0.24
N ILE A 115 -4.20 -4.47 0.92
CA ILE A 115 -5.59 -4.67 1.39
C ILE A 115 -6.59 -4.70 0.22
N TYR A 116 -6.38 -3.90 -0.84
CA TYR A 116 -7.21 -3.97 -2.04
C TYR A 116 -7.06 -5.31 -2.76
N PHE A 117 -5.84 -5.83 -2.86
CA PHE A 117 -5.59 -7.17 -3.39
C PHE A 117 -6.32 -8.24 -2.57
N TYR A 118 -6.22 -8.21 -1.24
CA TYR A 118 -6.95 -9.17 -0.39
C TYR A 118 -8.46 -9.05 -0.56
N ALA A 119 -9.01 -7.83 -0.57
CA ALA A 119 -10.44 -7.61 -0.72
C ALA A 119 -10.95 -8.07 -2.10
N ALA A 120 -10.25 -7.72 -3.18
CA ALA A 120 -10.63 -8.12 -4.53
C ALA A 120 -10.62 -9.65 -4.71
N ASN A 121 -9.64 -10.34 -4.13
CA ASN A 121 -9.52 -11.79 -4.24
C ASN A 121 -10.39 -12.56 -3.23
N ALA A 122 -10.78 -11.94 -2.11
CA ALA A 122 -11.70 -12.56 -1.14
C ALA A 122 -13.17 -12.39 -1.55
N PHE A 123 -13.52 -11.27 -2.18
CA PHE A 123 -14.92 -10.91 -2.48
C PHE A 123 -15.28 -10.92 -3.96
N GLY A 124 -14.28 -10.90 -4.85
CA GLY A 124 -14.44 -11.08 -6.30
C GLY A 124 -14.06 -12.48 -6.75
N GLY A 125 -14.24 -12.76 -8.05
CA GLY A 125 -13.87 -14.05 -8.65
C GLY A 125 -14.98 -15.10 -8.60
N TYR A 126 -14.64 -16.33 -8.95
CA TYR A 126 -15.59 -17.43 -9.02
C TYR A 126 -15.87 -18.04 -7.65
N THR A 127 -17.15 -18.24 -7.31
CA THR A 127 -17.57 -18.98 -6.12
C THR A 127 -17.41 -20.50 -6.32
N SER A 128 -17.57 -21.27 -5.25
CA SER A 128 -17.64 -22.75 -5.31
C SER A 128 -18.75 -23.27 -6.23
N SER A 129 -19.79 -22.48 -6.46
CA SER A 129 -20.88 -22.78 -7.40
C SER A 129 -20.63 -22.26 -8.82
N GLN A 130 -19.38 -21.89 -9.16
CA GLN A 130 -18.96 -21.29 -10.44
C GLN A 130 -19.68 -19.99 -10.82
N SER A 131 -20.26 -19.29 -9.85
CA SER A 131 -20.83 -17.95 -10.10
C SER A 131 -19.73 -16.90 -10.02
N LEU A 132 -19.62 -16.05 -11.03
CA LEU A 132 -18.66 -14.93 -11.01
C LEU A 132 -19.19 -13.78 -10.13
N LYS A 133 -18.45 -13.42 -9.09
CA LYS A 133 -18.61 -12.17 -8.33
C LYS A 133 -17.72 -11.09 -8.92
N LYS A 134 -18.32 -9.95 -9.27
CA LYS A 134 -17.61 -8.80 -9.81
C LYS A 134 -17.45 -7.73 -8.73
N ILE A 135 -16.29 -7.09 -8.70
CA ILE A 135 -16.09 -5.86 -7.93
C ILE A 135 -16.67 -4.71 -8.76
N VAL A 136 -17.56 -3.93 -8.15
CA VAL A 136 -18.23 -2.78 -8.81
C VAL A 136 -17.64 -1.50 -8.26
N LEU A 137 -17.08 -0.68 -9.15
CA LEU A 137 -16.66 0.69 -8.86
C LEU A 137 -17.84 1.61 -9.26
N PRO A 138 -18.57 2.18 -8.30
CA PRO A 138 -19.84 2.85 -8.58
C PRO A 138 -19.68 4.19 -9.29
N LEU A 139 -18.47 4.74 -9.35
CA LEU A 139 -18.17 6.01 -10.00
C LEU A 139 -16.87 5.90 -10.79
N SER A 140 -16.80 6.60 -11.93
CA SER A 140 -15.60 6.69 -12.76
C SER A 140 -15.38 8.15 -13.18
N PRO A 141 -14.12 8.62 -13.31
CA PRO A 141 -12.86 7.87 -13.15
C PRO A 141 -12.57 7.48 -11.69
N ASP A 142 -11.81 6.40 -11.51
CA ASP A 142 -11.39 5.89 -10.20
C ASP A 142 -9.87 5.63 -10.18
N TYR A 143 -9.33 5.19 -9.04
CA TYR A 143 -7.90 5.00 -8.84
C TYR A 143 -7.31 3.92 -9.75
N THR A 144 -6.37 4.32 -10.60
CA THR A 144 -5.74 3.44 -11.61
C THR A 144 -4.93 2.29 -11.03
N GLY A 145 -4.61 2.32 -9.73
CA GLY A 145 -3.96 1.22 -9.03
C GLY A 145 -4.83 -0.03 -8.90
N TYR A 146 -6.15 0.06 -9.06
CA TYR A 146 -7.03 -1.11 -9.02
C TYR A 146 -6.84 -2.06 -10.21
N GLY A 147 -6.32 -1.58 -11.35
CA GLY A 147 -6.15 -2.40 -12.55
C GLY A 147 -5.13 -3.54 -12.42
N GLY A 148 -4.43 -3.66 -11.28
CA GLY A 148 -3.50 -4.75 -10.99
C GLY A 148 -3.87 -5.59 -9.77
N VAL A 149 -5.07 -5.41 -9.19
CA VAL A 149 -5.48 -6.13 -7.96
C VAL A 149 -6.28 -7.41 -8.21
N SER A 150 -6.65 -7.71 -9.47
CA SER A 150 -7.44 -8.87 -9.89
C SER A 150 -6.93 -9.48 -11.18
#